data_AF-A0A5D2ZJX4-F1
#
_entry.id   AF-A0A5D2ZJX4-F1
#
_cell.length_a   1.000
_cell.length_b   1.000
_cell.length_c   1.000
_cell.angle_alpha   90.00
_cell.angle_beta   90.00
_cell.angle_gamma   90.00
#
_symmetry.space_group_name_H-M   'P 1'
#
loop_
_entity.id
_entity.type
_entity.pdbx_description
1 polymer ?
#
loop_
_entity_poly.entity_id
_entity_poly.type
_entity_poly.pdbx_seq_one_letter_code
_entity_poly.pdbx_strand_id
1 'polypeptide(L)'
;MVVGLACLLVIVFYAHKSEAYMRINVGLGIFVVSLLVVPVMDAVYIKGRVRLYDGFYVTVGLLALAGIGDALVQGGLIGAAGELPERYMQAIVAGSGGSGVLVSMLRILTKAVFPQDADGLRKSAYLYFFTSIVFMVICIVLYNVAHKLPIMQYYEELKAEAVKEEKAKKGPMTGPWYGFGIVLIYVVTLSIFPGYITEDVHSLVLKDWYLVLLITGYNVFDLVGKSLTAVYLLENAKVAISACVVRLLFFPLFIGCFHGPQLFRTEFPVSLLTCLLGLTNGYLTSVLMIMAPKSVQIQHAETSSIVMVLFLVVGLASGSVIAWFWVI
;
A
#
# COMPACT_ATOMS: atom_id res chain seq x y z
N MET A 1 -6.41 -7.01 -7.21
CA MET A 1 -6.73 -7.25 -5.78
C MET A 1 -7.11 -8.71 -5.52
N VAL A 2 -8.10 -9.27 -6.23
CA VAL A 2 -8.54 -10.68 -6.04
C VAL A 2 -7.40 -11.70 -6.20
N VAL A 3 -6.56 -11.55 -7.23
CA VAL A 3 -5.40 -12.44 -7.45
C VAL A 3 -4.39 -12.36 -6.30
N GLY A 4 -4.09 -11.14 -5.83
CA GLY A 4 -3.22 -10.93 -4.67
C GLY A 4 -3.81 -11.52 -3.39
N LEU A 5 -5.13 -11.41 -3.19
CA LEU A 5 -5.83 -11.99 -2.04
C LEU A 5 -5.76 -13.53 -2.05
N ALA A 6 -5.99 -14.16 -3.21
CA ALA A 6 -5.84 -15.60 -3.36
C ALA A 6 -4.39 -16.05 -3.09
N CYS A 7 -3.41 -15.29 -3.58
CA CYS A 7 -2.00 -15.56 -3.33
C CYS A 7 -1.64 -15.41 -1.85
N LEU A 8 -2.10 -14.35 -1.17
CA LEU A 8 -1.87 -14.16 0.27
C LEU A 8 -2.50 -15.27 1.11
N LEU A 9 -3.70 -15.75 0.76
CA LEU A 9 -4.30 -16.90 1.43
C LEU A 9 -3.39 -18.13 1.34
N VAL A 10 -2.85 -18.42 0.16
CA VAL A 10 -1.88 -19.51 -0.03
C VAL A 10 -0.62 -19.25 0.80
N ILE A 11 -0.08 -18.03 0.80
CA ILE A 11 1.10 -17.67 1.59
C ILE A 11 0.84 -17.89 3.09
N VAL A 12 -0.32 -17.52 3.63
CA VAL A 12 -0.65 -17.73 5.04
C VAL A 12 -0.63 -19.23 5.40
N PHE A 13 -1.18 -20.09 4.53
CA PHE A 13 -1.17 -21.55 4.77
C PHE A 13 0.22 -22.19 4.58
N TYR A 14 1.06 -21.61 3.71
CA TYR A 14 2.41 -22.12 3.40
C TYR A 14 3.55 -21.35 4.08
N ALA A 15 3.25 -20.34 4.91
CA ALA A 15 4.23 -19.43 5.50
C ALA A 15 5.29 -20.19 6.31
N HIS A 16 4.86 -21.19 7.09
CA HIS A 16 5.74 -22.03 7.90
C HIS A 16 6.69 -22.93 7.06
N LYS A 17 6.43 -23.11 5.77
CA LYS A 17 7.27 -23.94 4.88
C LYS A 17 8.17 -23.13 3.95
N SER A 18 8.03 -21.81 3.89
CA SER A 18 8.73 -20.97 2.92
C SER A 18 9.45 -19.81 3.58
N GLU A 19 10.78 -19.79 3.45
CA GLU A 19 11.65 -18.71 3.89
C GLU A 19 11.24 -17.35 3.31
N ALA A 20 11.25 -16.30 4.13
CA ALA A 20 10.93 -14.93 3.71
C ALA A 20 11.85 -14.45 2.58
N TYR A 21 13.12 -14.84 2.62
CA TYR A 21 14.12 -14.54 1.61
C TYR A 21 13.71 -15.01 0.21
N MET A 22 13.20 -16.24 0.10
CA MET A 22 12.76 -16.80 -1.19
C MET A 22 11.50 -16.09 -1.68
N ARG A 23 10.53 -15.83 -0.81
CA ARG A 23 9.27 -15.16 -1.17
C ARG A 23 9.53 -13.76 -1.75
N ILE A 24 10.38 -12.97 -1.09
CA ILE A 24 10.68 -11.60 -1.50
C ILE A 24 11.45 -11.58 -2.83
N ASN A 25 12.52 -12.38 -2.99
CA ASN A 25 13.29 -12.40 -4.23
C ASN A 25 12.46 -12.90 -5.43
N VAL A 26 11.62 -13.91 -5.24
CA VAL A 26 10.69 -14.38 -6.29
C VAL A 26 9.71 -13.27 -6.66
N GLY A 27 9.11 -12.59 -5.68
CA GLY A 27 8.18 -11.49 -5.94
C GLY A 27 8.83 -10.29 -6.64
N LEU A 28 10.04 -9.90 -6.25
CA LEU A 28 10.84 -8.87 -6.93
C LEU A 28 11.17 -9.27 -8.37
N GLY A 29 11.51 -10.54 -8.61
CA GLY A 29 11.72 -11.07 -9.95
C GLY A 29 10.47 -10.98 -10.84
N ILE A 30 9.29 -11.32 -10.28
CA ILE A 30 8.00 -11.19 -10.97
C ILE A 30 7.72 -9.72 -11.33
N PHE A 31 8.04 -8.77 -10.43
CA PHE A 31 7.89 -7.34 -10.74
C PHE A 31 8.79 -6.88 -11.88
N VAL A 32 10.06 -7.27 -11.89
CA VAL A 32 11.00 -6.92 -12.98
C VAL A 32 10.46 -7.42 -14.33
N VAL A 33 10.02 -8.67 -14.40
CA VAL A 33 9.41 -9.24 -15.61
C VAL A 33 8.17 -8.44 -16.01
N SER A 34 7.26 -8.18 -15.06
CA SER A 34 6.02 -7.46 -15.33
C SER A 34 6.25 -6.03 -15.85
N LEU A 35 7.26 -5.34 -15.31
CA LEU A 35 7.63 -3.98 -15.70
C LEU A 35 8.39 -3.91 -17.02
N LEU A 36 9.14 -4.95 -17.41
CA LEU A 36 9.89 -5.00 -18.67
C LEU A 36 9.01 -5.36 -19.87
N VAL A 37 8.05 -6.26 -19.70
CA VAL A 37 7.26 -6.77 -20.83
C VAL A 37 6.41 -5.66 -21.47
N VAL A 38 5.83 -4.75 -20.69
CA VAL A 38 4.97 -3.66 -21.22
C VAL A 38 5.73 -2.72 -22.18
N PRO A 39 6.86 -2.09 -21.80
CA PRO A 39 7.60 -1.21 -22.71
C PRO A 39 8.21 -1.97 -23.90
N VAL A 40 8.64 -3.22 -23.72
CA VAL A 40 9.16 -4.04 -24.84
C VAL A 40 8.06 -4.37 -25.84
N MET A 41 6.88 -4.77 -25.36
CA MET A 41 5.71 -5.02 -26.20
C MET A 41 5.30 -3.76 -26.96
N ASP A 42 5.28 -2.61 -26.30
CA ASP A 42 4.94 -1.34 -26.94
C ASP A 42 5.96 -0.94 -28.02
N ALA A 43 7.25 -1.18 -27.79
CA ALA A 43 8.32 -0.87 -28.73
C ALA A 43 8.36 -1.80 -29.95
N VAL A 44 8.12 -3.10 -29.77
CA VAL A 44 8.31 -4.13 -30.81
C VAL A 44 7.01 -4.50 -31.53
N TYR A 45 5.88 -4.52 -30.84
CA TYR A 45 4.63 -5.10 -31.35
C TYR A 45 3.55 -4.06 -31.68
N ILE A 46 3.46 -2.97 -30.91
CA ILE A 46 2.36 -1.99 -31.01
C ILE A 46 2.71 -0.81 -31.94
N LYS A 47 3.99 -0.57 -32.25
CA LYS A 47 4.39 0.46 -33.24
C LYS A 47 3.72 0.21 -34.59
N GLY A 48 2.70 1.02 -34.90
CA GLY A 48 2.04 1.05 -36.21
C GLY A 48 0.69 0.32 -36.32
N ARG A 49 0.16 -0.32 -35.26
CA ARG A 49 -1.19 -0.94 -35.28
C ARG A 49 -2.09 -0.40 -34.16
N VAL A 50 -3.11 0.37 -34.57
CA VAL A 50 -3.96 1.21 -33.71
C VAL A 50 -5.05 0.43 -32.95
N ARG A 51 -5.26 -0.86 -33.23
CA ARG A 51 -6.34 -1.66 -32.61
C ARG A 51 -5.90 -3.10 -32.35
N LEU A 52 -5.33 -3.37 -31.19
CA LEU A 52 -5.04 -4.75 -30.75
C LEU A 52 -5.58 -5.00 -29.34
N TYR A 53 -6.64 -5.81 -29.27
CA TYR A 53 -7.16 -6.39 -28.03
C TYR A 53 -6.09 -7.22 -27.29
N ASP A 54 -5.12 -7.79 -28.02
CA ASP A 54 -4.05 -8.61 -27.43
C ASP A 54 -3.17 -7.83 -26.45
N GLY A 55 -2.83 -6.56 -26.75
CA GLY A 55 -2.01 -5.73 -25.87
C GLY A 55 -2.71 -5.41 -24.55
N PHE A 56 -4.03 -5.24 -24.60
CA PHE A 56 -4.86 -5.09 -23.41
C PHE A 56 -4.85 -6.34 -22.54
N TYR A 57 -5.12 -7.53 -23.12
CA TYR A 57 -5.12 -8.78 -22.37
C TYR A 57 -3.76 -9.11 -21.75
N VAL A 58 -2.67 -8.87 -22.48
CA VAL A 58 -1.30 -9.04 -21.95
C VAL A 58 -1.07 -8.11 -20.77
N THR A 59 -1.41 -6.82 -20.90
CA THR A 59 -1.23 -5.84 -19.81
C THR A 59 -2.03 -6.21 -18.56
N VAL A 60 -3.28 -6.67 -18.73
CA VAL A 60 -4.12 -7.17 -17.62
C VAL A 60 -3.52 -8.42 -16.97
N GLY A 61 -2.98 -9.35 -17.78
CA GLY A 61 -2.26 -10.53 -17.28
C GLY A 61 -1.01 -10.17 -16.48
N LEU A 62 -0.21 -9.21 -16.96
CA LEU A 62 0.96 -8.71 -16.24
C LEU A 62 0.57 -7.97 -14.95
N LEU A 63 -0.55 -7.25 -14.94
CA LEU A 63 -1.09 -6.64 -13.72
C LEU A 63 -1.48 -7.71 -12.69
N ALA A 64 -2.06 -8.83 -13.13
CA ALA A 64 -2.35 -9.97 -12.26
C ALA A 64 -1.06 -10.59 -11.68
N LEU A 65 -0.03 -10.77 -12.51
CA LEU A 65 1.29 -11.25 -12.08
C LEU A 65 1.96 -10.28 -11.10
N ALA A 66 1.92 -8.98 -11.37
CA ALA A 66 2.41 -7.95 -10.45
C ALA A 66 1.66 -8.01 -9.10
N GLY A 67 0.36 -8.32 -9.10
CA GLY A 67 -0.40 -8.55 -7.87
C GLY A 67 0.05 -9.78 -7.06
N ILE A 68 0.55 -10.82 -7.73
CA ILE A 68 1.19 -11.98 -7.07
C ILE A 68 2.55 -11.55 -6.49
N GLY A 69 3.34 -10.81 -7.26
CA GLY A 69 4.61 -10.25 -6.81
C GLY A 69 4.45 -9.37 -5.58
N ASP A 70 3.42 -8.51 -5.58
CA ASP A 70 3.06 -7.63 -4.46
C ASP A 70 2.69 -8.42 -3.21
N ALA A 71 1.82 -9.43 -3.34
CA ALA A 71 1.47 -10.32 -2.23
C ALA A 71 2.70 -11.00 -1.60
N LEU A 72 3.62 -11.50 -2.43
CA LEU A 72 4.85 -12.16 -1.98
C LEU A 72 5.82 -11.21 -1.28
N VAL A 73 6.08 -10.03 -1.88
CA VAL A 73 7.01 -9.04 -1.33
C VAL A 73 6.42 -8.38 -0.10
N GLN A 74 5.20 -7.89 -0.17
CA GLN A 74 4.55 -7.19 0.94
C GLN A 74 4.34 -8.14 2.13
N GLY A 75 3.82 -9.35 1.89
CA GLY A 75 3.67 -10.38 2.93
C GLY A 75 5.01 -10.81 3.51
N GLY A 76 6.03 -11.04 2.67
CA GLY A 76 7.36 -11.44 3.12
C GLY A 76 8.07 -10.35 3.95
N LEU A 77 8.01 -9.09 3.50
CA LEU A 77 8.71 -7.97 4.12
C LEU A 77 8.07 -7.58 5.45
N ILE A 78 6.72 -7.45 5.47
CA ILE A 78 5.98 -7.15 6.71
C ILE A 78 6.03 -8.34 7.66
N GLY A 79 6.00 -9.58 7.15
CA GLY A 79 6.25 -10.80 7.92
C GLY A 79 7.58 -10.73 8.69
N ALA A 80 8.69 -10.54 7.99
CA ALA A 80 10.01 -10.45 8.60
C ALA A 80 10.12 -9.25 9.57
N ALA A 81 9.49 -8.12 9.25
CA ALA A 81 9.50 -6.94 10.10
C ALA A 81 8.76 -7.13 11.42
N GLY A 82 7.75 -8.01 11.47
CA GLY A 82 7.00 -8.31 12.70
C GLY A 82 7.86 -8.88 13.81
N GLU A 83 8.91 -9.61 13.43
CA GLU A 83 9.86 -10.24 14.34
C GLU A 83 10.90 -9.24 14.86
N LEU A 84 11.16 -8.19 14.10
CA LEU A 84 12.12 -7.14 14.43
C LEU A 84 11.50 -6.06 15.35
N PRO A 85 12.31 -5.24 16.04
CA PRO A 85 11.80 -4.12 16.83
C PRO A 85 10.88 -3.18 16.04
N GLU A 86 9.97 -2.51 16.74
CA GLU A 86 8.88 -1.69 16.19
C GLU A 86 9.34 -0.65 15.15
N ARG A 87 10.54 -0.09 15.33
CA ARG A 87 11.16 0.87 14.41
C ARG A 87 11.34 0.33 12.98
N TYR A 88 11.56 -0.97 12.80
CA TYR A 88 11.76 -1.56 11.48
C TYR A 88 10.42 -1.74 10.75
N MET A 89 9.38 -2.17 11.46
CA MET A 89 8.02 -2.19 10.94
C MET A 89 7.57 -0.76 10.55
N GLN A 90 7.82 0.21 11.41
CA GLN A 90 7.54 1.62 11.14
C GLN A 90 8.25 2.09 9.86
N ALA A 91 9.54 1.81 9.70
CA ALA A 91 10.30 2.20 8.51
C ALA A 91 9.74 1.59 7.21
N ILE A 92 9.32 0.31 7.25
CA ILE A 92 8.71 -0.36 6.09
C ILE A 92 7.35 0.26 5.74
N VAL A 93 6.50 0.48 6.75
CA VAL A 93 5.20 1.10 6.53
C VAL A 93 5.37 2.54 6.04
N ALA A 94 6.24 3.35 6.62
CA ALA A 94 6.54 4.70 6.15
C ALA A 94 7.12 4.71 4.72
N GLY A 95 8.00 3.76 4.39
CA GLY A 95 8.50 3.57 3.03
C GLY A 95 7.38 3.36 2.00
N SER A 96 6.31 2.65 2.36
CA SER A 96 5.12 2.53 1.49
C SER A 96 4.44 3.88 1.22
N GLY A 97 4.30 4.74 2.24
CA GLY A 97 3.79 6.11 2.06
C GLY A 97 4.74 6.98 1.22
N GLY A 98 6.06 6.82 1.43
CA GLY A 98 7.09 7.51 0.66
C GLY A 98 7.03 7.18 -0.83
N SER A 99 6.75 5.93 -1.18
CA SER A 99 6.54 5.52 -2.57
C SER A 99 5.35 6.26 -3.23
N GLY A 100 4.26 6.48 -2.50
CA GLY A 100 3.10 7.25 -2.99
C GLY A 100 3.44 8.72 -3.28
N VAL A 101 4.25 9.35 -2.42
CA VAL A 101 4.77 10.71 -2.65
C VAL A 101 5.67 10.76 -3.88
N LEU A 102 6.59 9.81 -4.05
CA LEU A 102 7.46 9.73 -5.23
C LEU A 102 6.65 9.56 -6.52
N VAL A 103 5.64 8.70 -6.53
CA VAL A 103 4.73 8.52 -7.68
C VAL A 103 3.95 9.80 -7.98
N SER A 104 3.52 10.52 -6.94
CA SER A 104 2.82 11.80 -7.08
C SER A 104 3.72 12.89 -7.66
N MET A 105 4.97 12.98 -7.19
CA MET A 105 5.98 13.88 -7.76
C MET A 105 6.25 13.56 -9.23
N LEU A 106 6.40 12.27 -9.56
CA LEU A 106 6.56 11.85 -10.94
C LEU A 106 5.35 12.21 -11.81
N ARG A 107 4.12 12.17 -11.25
CA ARG A 107 2.90 12.61 -11.93
C ARG A 107 2.86 14.11 -12.18
N ILE A 108 3.30 14.91 -11.21
CA ILE A 108 3.40 16.36 -11.37
C ILE A 108 4.42 16.70 -12.46
N LEU A 109 5.61 16.09 -12.42
CA LEU A 109 6.66 16.32 -13.40
C LEU A 109 6.25 15.90 -14.81
N THR A 110 5.71 14.69 -14.96
CA THR A 110 5.28 14.18 -16.26
C THR A 110 4.17 15.02 -16.87
N LYS A 111 3.20 15.46 -16.06
CA LYS A 111 2.13 16.37 -16.52
C LYS A 111 2.64 17.76 -16.88
N ALA A 112 3.67 18.26 -16.19
CA ALA A 112 4.26 19.57 -16.47
C ALA A 112 5.13 19.56 -17.75
N VAL A 113 5.85 18.46 -17.99
CA VAL A 113 6.85 18.35 -19.07
C VAL A 113 6.24 17.83 -20.37
N PHE A 114 5.33 16.86 -20.31
CA PHE A 114 4.80 16.21 -21.50
C PHE A 114 3.42 16.75 -21.89
N PRO A 115 3.17 16.94 -23.20
CA PRO A 115 1.83 17.24 -23.69
C PRO A 115 0.84 16.13 -23.32
N GLN A 116 -0.44 16.49 -23.13
CA GLN A 116 -1.50 15.55 -22.75
C GLN A 116 -2.16 14.87 -23.97
N ASP A 117 -1.38 14.68 -25.04
CA ASP A 117 -1.75 13.92 -26.23
C ASP A 117 -1.26 12.46 -26.14
N ALA A 118 -1.73 11.61 -27.06
CA ALA A 118 -1.41 10.17 -27.00
C ALA A 118 0.11 9.89 -27.01
N ASP A 119 0.90 10.68 -27.75
CA ASP A 119 2.36 10.51 -27.79
C ASP A 119 3.04 11.00 -26.50
N GLY A 120 2.60 12.13 -25.95
CA GLY A 120 3.07 12.63 -24.66
C GLY A 120 2.75 11.70 -23.49
N LEU A 121 1.53 11.14 -23.42
CA LEU A 121 1.17 10.13 -22.42
C LEU A 121 1.98 8.84 -22.57
N ARG A 122 2.28 8.42 -23.80
CA ARG A 122 3.14 7.26 -24.07
C ARG A 122 4.57 7.49 -23.57
N LYS A 123 5.16 8.65 -23.87
CA LYS A 123 6.48 9.06 -23.35
C LYS A 123 6.51 9.15 -21.83
N SER A 124 5.45 9.70 -21.23
CA SER A 124 5.26 9.70 -19.78
C SER A 124 5.27 8.28 -19.23
N ALA A 125 4.51 7.34 -19.82
CA ALA A 125 4.46 5.95 -19.38
C ALA A 125 5.84 5.27 -19.44
N TYR A 126 6.61 5.50 -20.50
CA TYR A 126 8.00 5.01 -20.58
C TYR A 126 8.87 5.51 -19.43
N LEU A 127 8.73 6.78 -19.03
CA LEU A 127 9.46 7.32 -17.88
C LEU A 127 9.06 6.62 -16.57
N TYR A 128 7.77 6.32 -16.38
CA TYR A 128 7.30 5.54 -15.24
C TYR A 128 7.94 4.14 -15.21
N PHE A 129 7.82 3.37 -16.30
CA PHE A 129 8.38 2.02 -16.36
C PHE A 129 9.89 2.02 -16.14
N PHE A 130 10.62 2.93 -16.80
CA PHE A 130 12.07 3.04 -16.64
C PHE A 130 12.45 3.35 -15.19
N THR A 131 11.82 4.34 -14.57
CA THR A 131 12.08 4.71 -13.17
C THR A 131 11.78 3.53 -12.25
N SER A 132 10.64 2.85 -12.42
CA SER A 132 10.27 1.68 -11.61
C SER A 132 11.25 0.53 -11.75
N ILE A 133 11.77 0.25 -12.95
CA ILE A 133 12.79 -0.81 -13.17
C ILE A 133 14.07 -0.48 -12.42
N VAL A 134 14.55 0.77 -12.49
CA VAL A 134 15.75 1.22 -11.76
C VAL A 134 15.57 1.04 -10.25
N PHE A 135 14.45 1.50 -9.70
CA PHE A 135 14.13 1.30 -8.28
C PHE A 135 14.05 -0.18 -7.91
N MET A 136 13.46 -1.02 -8.76
CA MET A 136 13.34 -2.46 -8.51
C MET A 136 14.71 -3.15 -8.45
N VAL A 137 15.63 -2.80 -9.35
CA VAL A 137 17.02 -3.32 -9.32
C VAL A 137 17.72 -2.89 -8.05
N ILE A 138 17.57 -1.63 -7.63
CA ILE A 138 18.12 -1.13 -6.37
C ILE A 138 17.54 -1.92 -5.18
N CYS A 139 16.23 -2.15 -5.13
CA CYS A 139 15.58 -2.94 -4.08
C CYS A 139 16.12 -4.38 -4.01
N ILE A 140 16.33 -5.04 -5.15
CA ILE A 140 16.91 -6.39 -5.20
C ILE A 140 18.32 -6.40 -4.60
N VAL A 141 19.17 -5.45 -4.99
CA VAL A 141 20.54 -5.36 -4.47
C VAL A 141 20.53 -5.09 -2.96
N LEU A 142 19.78 -4.07 -2.53
CA LEU A 142 19.71 -3.68 -1.12
C LEU A 142 19.16 -4.82 -0.24
N TYR A 143 18.12 -5.53 -0.66
CA TYR A 143 17.56 -6.64 0.10
C TYR A 143 18.55 -7.79 0.27
N ASN A 144 19.26 -8.18 -0.80
CA ASN A 144 20.24 -9.27 -0.76
C ASN A 144 21.51 -8.90 0.05
N VAL A 145 21.81 -7.61 0.17
CA VAL A 145 22.89 -7.11 1.06
C VAL A 145 22.41 -7.01 2.50
N ALA A 146 21.16 -6.61 2.75
CA ALA A 146 20.64 -6.34 4.08
C ALA A 146 20.76 -7.52 5.04
N HIS A 147 20.49 -8.75 4.59
CA HIS A 147 20.61 -9.95 5.43
C HIS A 147 22.06 -10.26 5.86
N LYS A 148 23.06 -9.72 5.15
CA LYS A 148 24.48 -9.88 5.53
C LYS A 148 24.95 -8.84 6.55
N LEU A 149 24.11 -7.89 6.93
CA LEU A 149 24.49 -6.87 7.90
C LEU A 149 24.57 -7.47 9.31
N PRO A 150 25.58 -7.10 10.13
CA PRO A 150 25.78 -7.66 11.45
C PRO A 150 24.58 -7.41 12.39
N ILE A 151 23.86 -6.30 12.17
CA ILE A 151 22.67 -5.99 12.96
C ILE A 151 21.52 -6.97 12.71
N MET A 152 21.39 -7.50 11.49
CA MET A 152 20.35 -8.49 11.17
C MET A 152 20.68 -9.84 11.80
N GLN A 153 21.95 -10.26 11.72
CA GLN A 153 22.44 -11.48 12.35
C GLN A 153 22.27 -11.45 13.88
N TYR A 154 22.56 -10.30 14.50
CA TYR A 154 22.34 -10.09 15.93
C TYR A 154 20.87 -10.30 16.35
N TYR A 155 19.91 -9.77 15.58
CA TYR A 155 18.49 -9.95 15.89
C TYR A 155 18.00 -11.38 15.62
N GLU A 156 18.57 -12.09 14.64
CA GLU A 156 18.29 -13.51 14.40
C GLU A 156 18.77 -14.39 15.56
N GLU A 157 19.95 -14.13 16.11
CA GLU A 157 20.47 -14.81 17.31
C GLU A 157 19.58 -14.55 18.53
N LEU A 158 19.25 -13.27 18.79
CA LEU A 158 18.39 -12.88 19.90
C LEU A 158 16.99 -13.52 19.80
N LYS A 159 16.44 -13.60 18.58
CA LYS A 159 15.19 -14.32 18.30
C LYS A 159 15.34 -15.80 18.64
N ALA A 160 16.42 -16.46 18.21
CA ALA A 160 16.64 -17.87 18.46
C ALA A 160 16.75 -18.19 19.96
N GLU A 161 17.29 -17.28 20.76
CA GLU A 161 17.32 -17.36 22.22
C GLU A 161 15.92 -17.18 22.84
N ALA A 162 15.22 -16.10 22.48
CA ALA A 162 13.88 -15.82 23.01
C ALA A 162 12.87 -16.94 22.67
N VAL A 163 12.97 -17.54 21.48
CA VAL A 163 12.15 -18.69 21.08
C VAL A 163 12.41 -19.92 21.97
N LYS A 164 13.64 -20.13 22.46
CA LYS A 164 13.96 -21.22 23.40
C LYS A 164 13.33 -20.97 24.77
N GLU A 165 13.32 -19.73 25.24
CA GLU A 165 12.69 -19.34 26.51
C GLU A 165 11.16 -19.38 26.46
N GLU A 166 10.54 -18.93 25.35
CA GLU A 166 9.07 -18.87 25.21
C GLU A 166 8.40 -20.25 25.08
N LYS A 167 9.14 -21.32 24.73
CA LYS A 167 8.59 -22.70 24.70
C LYS A 167 7.96 -23.15 26.03
N ALA A 168 8.19 -22.42 27.13
CA ALA A 168 7.61 -22.68 28.44
C ALA A 168 6.25 -21.99 28.73
N LYS A 169 5.77 -21.04 27.90
CA LYS A 169 4.50 -20.33 28.13
C LYS A 169 3.61 -20.40 26.89
N LYS A 170 2.36 -20.81 27.04
CA LYS A 170 1.31 -20.69 25.99
C LYS A 170 0.51 -19.42 26.25
N GLY A 171 0.75 -18.37 25.46
CA GLY A 171 -0.08 -17.16 25.45
C GLY A 171 -1.30 -17.35 24.52
N PRO A 172 -2.41 -16.62 24.75
CA PRO A 172 -3.55 -16.65 23.83
C PRO A 172 -3.16 -16.01 22.49
N MET A 173 -3.75 -16.50 21.40
CA MET A 173 -3.69 -15.87 20.08
C MET A 173 -4.61 -14.64 20.08
N THR A 174 -4.20 -13.54 20.72
CA THR A 174 -4.90 -12.26 20.61
C THR A 174 -4.58 -11.63 19.26
N GLY A 175 -5.58 -11.47 18.39
CA GLY A 175 -5.34 -10.74 17.14
C GLY A 175 -6.48 -10.41 16.17
N PRO A 176 -7.75 -10.86 16.30
CA PRO A 176 -8.74 -10.57 15.26
C PRO A 176 -9.13 -9.08 15.20
N TRP A 177 -9.02 -8.37 16.32
CA TRP A 177 -9.48 -6.98 16.42
C TRP A 177 -8.58 -5.97 15.70
N TYR A 178 -7.26 -6.19 15.66
CA TYR A 178 -6.34 -5.35 14.88
C TYR A 178 -6.61 -5.49 13.37
N GLY A 179 -6.86 -6.71 12.92
CA GLY A 179 -7.25 -7.00 11.54
C GLY A 179 -8.55 -6.30 11.14
N PHE A 180 -9.56 -6.31 12.01
CA PHE A 180 -10.80 -5.56 11.79
C PHE A 180 -10.55 -4.04 11.62
N GLY A 181 -9.70 -3.46 12.46
CA GLY A 181 -9.32 -2.04 12.34
C GLY A 181 -8.68 -1.72 10.99
N ILE A 182 -7.75 -2.56 10.52
CA ILE A 182 -7.11 -2.42 9.20
C ILE A 182 -8.13 -2.53 8.06
N VAL A 183 -9.01 -3.55 8.08
CA VAL A 183 -10.07 -3.69 7.07
C VAL A 183 -10.89 -2.40 6.99
N LEU A 184 -11.32 -1.88 8.15
CA LEU A 184 -12.15 -0.69 8.21
C LEU A 184 -11.44 0.57 7.68
N ILE A 185 -10.15 0.75 8.02
CA ILE A 185 -9.33 1.84 7.48
C ILE A 185 -9.35 1.84 5.96
N TYR A 186 -9.08 0.69 5.34
CA TYR A 186 -8.96 0.59 3.88
C TYR A 186 -10.32 0.55 3.17
N VAL A 187 -11.37 0.04 3.81
CA VAL A 187 -12.75 0.17 3.31
C VAL A 187 -13.15 1.64 3.19
N VAL A 188 -13.01 2.41 4.28
CA VAL A 188 -13.33 3.85 4.27
C VAL A 188 -12.47 4.58 3.25
N THR A 189 -11.18 4.26 3.20
CA THR A 189 -10.25 5.00 2.34
C THR A 189 -10.48 4.71 0.86
N LEU A 190 -10.54 3.42 0.45
CA LEU A 190 -10.70 3.06 -0.97
C LEU A 190 -12.11 3.24 -1.52
N SER A 191 -13.13 3.29 -0.65
CA SER A 191 -14.48 3.65 -1.10
C SER A 191 -14.59 5.11 -1.52
N ILE A 192 -13.74 5.99 -0.97
CA ILE A 192 -13.77 7.44 -1.23
C ILE A 192 -12.65 7.82 -2.20
N PHE A 193 -11.40 7.49 -1.86
CA PHE A 193 -10.20 7.86 -2.58
C PHE A 193 -9.51 6.63 -3.21
N PRO A 194 -9.06 6.67 -4.48
CA PRO A 194 -9.14 7.82 -5.38
C PRO A 194 -10.45 7.87 -6.20
N GLY A 195 -11.16 6.74 -6.38
CA GLY A 195 -12.23 6.57 -7.38
C GLY A 195 -13.24 7.71 -7.44
N TYR A 196 -14.08 7.84 -6.41
CA TYR A 196 -15.15 8.84 -6.42
C TYR A 196 -14.62 10.28 -6.51
N ILE A 197 -13.58 10.58 -5.73
CA ILE A 197 -12.97 11.92 -5.74
C ILE A 197 -12.41 12.28 -7.13
N THR A 198 -11.87 11.31 -7.86
CA THR A 198 -11.31 11.54 -9.21
C THR A 198 -12.36 11.80 -10.28
N GLU A 199 -13.56 11.24 -10.13
CA GLU A 199 -14.61 11.29 -11.14
C GLU A 199 -15.51 12.52 -10.97
N ASP A 200 -15.93 12.84 -9.74
CA ASP A 200 -16.99 13.83 -9.50
C ASP A 200 -16.51 15.21 -9.02
N VAL A 201 -15.23 15.36 -8.68
CA VAL A 201 -14.72 16.64 -8.17
C VAL A 201 -13.94 17.38 -9.24
N HIS A 202 -14.58 18.42 -9.78
CA HIS A 202 -13.98 19.31 -10.76
C HIS A 202 -13.79 20.72 -10.19
N SER A 203 -12.59 21.26 -10.41
CA SER A 203 -12.26 22.65 -10.12
C SER A 203 -12.29 23.46 -11.39
N LEU A 204 -12.99 24.60 -11.38
CA LEU A 204 -12.99 25.55 -12.50
C LEU A 204 -11.63 26.28 -12.63
N VAL A 205 -10.92 26.47 -11.52
CA VAL A 205 -9.65 27.22 -11.45
C VAL A 205 -8.46 26.31 -11.80
N LEU A 206 -8.37 25.17 -11.14
CA LEU A 206 -7.26 24.23 -11.25
C LEU A 206 -7.49 23.14 -12.32
N LYS A 207 -8.72 22.98 -12.84
CA LYS A 207 -9.05 21.99 -13.88
C LYS A 207 -8.46 20.61 -13.55
N ASP A 208 -7.77 19.99 -14.50
CA ASP A 208 -7.16 18.67 -14.34
C ASP A 208 -5.96 18.64 -13.37
N TRP A 209 -5.45 19.80 -12.92
CA TRP A 209 -4.39 19.87 -11.92
C TRP A 209 -4.91 19.65 -10.51
N TYR A 210 -6.18 19.99 -10.27
CA TYR A 210 -6.81 19.78 -8.97
C TYR A 210 -6.68 18.33 -8.51
N LEU A 211 -6.99 17.40 -9.42
CA LEU A 211 -6.91 15.98 -9.11
C LEU A 211 -5.49 15.51 -8.75
N VAL A 212 -4.49 15.99 -9.49
CA VAL A 212 -3.09 15.65 -9.23
C VAL A 212 -2.65 16.19 -7.87
N LEU A 213 -3.03 17.42 -7.54
CA LEU A 213 -2.73 18.04 -6.24
C LEU A 213 -3.43 17.32 -5.09
N LEU A 214 -4.65 16.85 -5.31
CA LEU A 214 -5.44 16.15 -4.30
C LEU A 214 -4.88 14.76 -3.97
N ILE A 215 -4.50 13.98 -5.01
CA ILE A 215 -3.76 12.72 -4.85
C ILE A 215 -2.43 12.95 -4.15
N THR A 216 -1.73 14.03 -4.51
CA THR A 216 -0.47 14.41 -3.87
C THR A 216 -0.69 14.76 -2.39
N GLY A 217 -1.71 15.54 -2.07
CA GLY A 217 -2.09 15.89 -0.71
C GLY A 217 -2.38 14.66 0.14
N TYR A 218 -3.22 13.73 -0.37
CA TYR A 218 -3.45 12.44 0.29
C TYR A 218 -2.14 11.70 0.58
N ASN A 219 -1.28 11.52 -0.42
CA ASN A 219 -0.04 10.74 -0.28
C ASN A 219 0.96 11.40 0.68
N VAL A 220 1.08 12.73 0.65
CA VAL A 220 1.95 13.48 1.58
C VAL A 220 1.46 13.31 3.01
N PHE A 221 0.17 13.50 3.26
CA PHE A 221 -0.38 13.35 4.61
C PHE A 221 -0.39 11.89 5.08
N ASP A 222 -0.58 10.92 4.18
CA ASP A 222 -0.41 9.49 4.49
C ASP A 222 1.03 9.17 4.93
N LEU A 223 2.03 9.70 4.23
CA LEU A 223 3.44 9.59 4.67
C LEU A 223 3.68 10.27 6.02
N VAL A 224 3.15 11.48 6.23
CA VAL A 224 3.27 12.18 7.53
C VAL A 224 2.66 11.34 8.65
N GLY A 225 1.48 10.77 8.43
CA GLY A 225 0.82 9.89 9.39
C GLY A 225 1.66 8.65 9.72
N LYS A 226 2.19 7.97 8.72
CA LYS A 226 3.07 6.80 8.91
C LYS A 226 4.41 7.14 9.55
N SER A 227 4.88 8.37 9.38
CA SER A 227 6.13 8.84 9.98
C SER A 227 5.95 9.30 11.42
N LEU A 228 4.77 9.78 11.78
CA LEU A 228 4.45 10.27 13.13
C LEU A 228 4.58 9.16 14.19
N THR A 229 4.35 7.90 13.82
CA THR A 229 4.53 6.75 14.71
C THR A 229 5.97 6.51 15.14
N ALA A 230 6.97 7.09 14.45
CA ALA A 230 8.36 7.09 14.91
C ALA A 230 8.58 8.02 16.11
N VAL A 231 7.73 9.04 16.27
CA VAL A 231 7.80 10.04 17.35
C VAL A 231 6.83 9.68 18.46
N TYR A 232 5.59 9.33 18.11
CA TYR A 232 4.54 8.99 19.03
C TYR A 232 3.75 7.78 18.53
N LEU A 233 3.91 6.65 19.22
CA LEU A 233 3.15 5.44 18.97
C LEU A 233 1.98 5.38 19.95
N LEU A 234 0.75 5.28 19.43
CA LEU A 234 -0.42 5.03 20.27
C LEU A 234 -0.43 3.56 20.72
N GLU A 235 -0.12 3.32 21.99
CA GLU A 235 -0.05 1.95 22.55
C GLU A 235 -1.41 1.35 22.92
N ASN A 236 -2.46 2.18 23.05
CA ASN A 236 -3.77 1.72 23.48
C ASN A 236 -4.59 1.16 22.30
N ALA A 237 -4.63 -0.17 22.18
CA ALA A 237 -5.37 -0.89 21.15
C ALA A 237 -6.86 -0.51 21.06
N LYS A 238 -7.53 -0.31 22.20
CA LYS A 238 -8.96 0.05 22.21
C LYS A 238 -9.19 1.44 21.59
N VAL A 239 -8.29 2.38 21.89
CA VAL A 239 -8.33 3.73 21.33
C VAL A 239 -7.97 3.71 19.84
N ALA A 240 -7.01 2.89 19.43
CA ALA A 240 -6.66 2.74 18.01
C ALA A 240 -7.84 2.17 17.20
N ILE A 241 -8.50 1.13 17.70
CA ILE A 241 -9.67 0.52 17.04
C ILE A 241 -10.86 1.47 17.05
N SER A 242 -11.13 2.17 18.16
CA SER A 242 -12.23 3.16 18.21
C SER A 242 -11.97 4.30 17.23
N ALA A 243 -10.73 4.77 17.08
CA ALA A 243 -10.36 5.75 16.07
C ALA A 243 -10.60 5.24 14.64
N CYS A 244 -10.41 3.94 14.37
CA CYS A 244 -10.77 3.33 13.08
C CYS A 244 -12.28 3.40 12.84
N VAL A 245 -13.11 3.16 13.86
CA VAL A 245 -14.57 3.28 13.76
C VAL A 245 -15.00 4.73 13.52
N VAL A 246 -14.37 5.69 14.20
CA VAL A 246 -14.62 7.12 13.99
C VAL A 246 -14.34 7.55 12.54
N ARG A 247 -13.45 6.87 11.80
CA ARG A 247 -13.26 7.14 10.36
C ARG A 247 -14.53 6.98 9.54
N LEU A 248 -15.53 6.21 9.99
CA LEU A 248 -16.82 6.12 9.30
C LEU A 248 -17.50 7.49 9.15
N LEU A 249 -17.16 8.48 9.99
CA LEU A 249 -17.62 9.86 9.84
C LEU A 249 -17.14 10.53 8.54
N PHE A 250 -16.09 10.02 7.88
CA PHE A 250 -15.70 10.54 6.56
C PHE A 250 -16.83 10.37 5.53
N PHE A 251 -17.64 9.31 5.59
CA PHE A 251 -18.77 9.12 4.68
C PHE A 251 -19.74 10.32 4.69
N PRO A 252 -20.40 10.66 5.81
CA PRO A 252 -21.31 11.81 5.83
C PRO A 252 -20.60 13.15 5.59
N LEU A 253 -19.34 13.31 6.00
CA LEU A 253 -18.57 14.53 5.73
C LEU A 253 -18.35 14.74 4.23
N PHE A 254 -17.94 13.70 3.50
CA PHE A 254 -17.76 13.76 2.05
C PHE A 254 -19.10 13.91 1.32
N ILE A 255 -20.17 13.21 1.76
CA ILE A 255 -21.52 13.42 1.22
C ILE A 255 -21.95 14.89 1.38
N GLY A 256 -21.68 15.51 2.53
CA GLY A 256 -21.94 16.93 2.77
C GLY A 256 -21.13 17.86 1.86
N CYS A 257 -19.88 17.51 1.57
CA CYS A 257 -19.06 18.24 0.59
C CYS A 257 -19.56 18.11 -0.84
N PHE A 258 -20.22 17.01 -1.22
CA PHE A 258 -20.66 16.78 -2.60
C PHE A 258 -22.11 17.24 -2.84
N HIS A 259 -23.01 17.00 -1.89
CA HIS A 259 -24.45 17.27 -2.03
C HIS A 259 -24.94 18.43 -1.16
N GLY A 260 -24.09 18.98 -0.30
CA GLY A 260 -24.46 20.04 0.63
C GLY A 260 -24.49 21.46 0.03
N PRO A 261 -24.72 22.47 0.87
CA PRO A 261 -24.76 23.88 0.45
C PRO A 261 -23.44 24.32 -0.21
N GLN A 262 -23.51 25.35 -1.06
CA GLN A 262 -22.39 25.79 -1.91
C GLN A 262 -21.08 26.05 -1.16
N LEU A 263 -21.14 26.41 0.12
CA LEU A 263 -19.98 26.62 0.98
C LEU A 263 -19.09 25.36 1.11
N PHE A 264 -19.70 24.17 1.23
CA PHE A 264 -18.98 22.89 1.40
C PHE A 264 -18.48 22.29 0.08
N ARG A 265 -19.02 22.76 -1.06
CA ARG A 265 -18.65 22.34 -2.43
C ARG A 265 -17.45 23.11 -3.00
N THR A 266 -16.74 23.88 -2.16
CA THR A 266 -15.51 24.56 -2.57
C THR A 266 -14.32 23.58 -2.57
N GLU A 267 -13.22 23.95 -3.22
CA GLU A 267 -12.01 23.12 -3.35
C GLU A 267 -11.33 22.86 -1.99
N PHE A 268 -11.42 23.84 -1.08
CA PHE A 268 -10.72 23.80 0.19
C PHE A 268 -11.24 22.71 1.15
N PRO A 269 -12.56 22.58 1.43
CA PRO A 269 -13.10 21.51 2.27
C PRO A 269 -12.74 20.10 1.76
N VAL A 270 -12.89 19.85 0.46
CA VAL A 270 -12.56 18.54 -0.13
C VAL A 270 -11.07 18.25 -0.04
N SER A 271 -10.23 19.25 -0.29
CA SER A 271 -8.77 19.11 -0.13
C SER A 271 -8.36 18.82 1.30
N LEU A 272 -8.93 19.57 2.26
CA LEU A 272 -8.67 19.38 3.69
C LEU A 272 -9.11 17.99 4.16
N LEU A 273 -10.33 17.56 3.81
CA LEU A 273 -10.83 16.23 4.16
C LEU A 273 -10.00 15.11 3.53
N THR A 274 -9.51 15.30 2.30
CA THR A 274 -8.65 14.32 1.62
C THR A 274 -7.28 14.20 2.30
N CYS A 275 -6.69 15.33 2.72
CA CYS A 275 -5.47 15.34 3.52
C CYS A 275 -5.69 14.68 4.89
N LEU A 276 -6.80 14.96 5.58
CA LEU A 276 -7.16 14.31 6.84
C LEU A 276 -7.40 12.80 6.68
N LEU A 277 -8.03 12.39 5.58
CA LEU A 277 -8.23 10.99 5.23
C LEU A 277 -6.88 10.27 5.08
N GLY A 278 -5.92 10.90 4.37
CA GLY A 278 -4.54 10.41 4.23
C GLY A 278 -3.82 10.33 5.57
N LEU A 279 -3.80 11.42 6.35
CA LEU A 279 -3.12 11.48 7.65
C LEU A 279 -3.57 10.38 8.60
N THR A 280 -4.87 10.26 8.76
CA THR A 280 -5.47 9.25 9.65
C THR A 280 -5.28 7.84 9.09
N ASN A 281 -5.26 7.66 7.76
CA ASN A 281 -5.01 6.36 7.12
C ASN A 281 -3.60 5.90 7.46
N GLY A 282 -2.62 6.76 7.22
CA GLY A 282 -1.22 6.47 7.45
C GLY A 282 -0.91 6.19 8.91
N TYR A 283 -1.36 7.06 9.82
CA TYR A 283 -1.09 6.92 11.24
C TYR A 283 -1.70 5.64 11.82
N LEU A 284 -3.01 5.41 11.64
CA LEU A 284 -3.68 4.24 12.20
C LEU A 284 -3.20 2.94 11.57
N THR A 285 -2.88 2.92 10.27
CA THR A 285 -2.28 1.75 9.62
C THR A 285 -0.95 1.41 10.27
N SER A 286 -0.07 2.40 10.45
CA SER A 286 1.23 2.17 11.06
C SER A 286 1.10 1.70 12.52
N VAL A 287 0.22 2.30 13.31
CA VAL A 287 -0.06 1.89 14.70
C VAL A 287 -0.49 0.41 14.76
N LEU A 288 -1.47 0.01 13.95
CA LEU A 288 -1.99 -1.37 13.98
C LEU A 288 -0.97 -2.38 13.44
N MET A 289 -0.23 -2.05 12.38
CA MET A 289 0.81 -2.91 11.82
C MET A 289 2.00 -3.11 12.76
N ILE A 290 2.31 -2.12 13.61
CA ILE A 290 3.34 -2.24 14.66
C ILE A 290 2.83 -3.08 15.83
N MET A 291 1.64 -2.79 16.37
CA MET A 291 1.15 -3.43 17.60
C MET A 291 0.75 -4.90 17.40
N ALA A 292 0.17 -5.27 16.25
CA ALA A 292 -0.35 -6.61 16.03
C ALA A 292 0.70 -7.73 16.23
N PRO A 293 1.89 -7.70 15.60
CA PRO A 293 2.91 -8.72 15.85
C PRO A 293 3.52 -8.68 17.25
N LYS A 294 3.45 -7.55 17.96
CA LYS A 294 3.94 -7.41 19.34
C LYS A 294 2.96 -7.91 20.38
N SER A 295 1.70 -8.10 20.00
CA SER A 295 0.67 -8.70 20.85
C SER A 295 0.68 -10.23 20.87
N VAL A 296 1.55 -10.86 20.07
CA VAL A 296 1.70 -12.32 19.99
C VAL A 296 3.12 -12.72 20.36
N GLN A 297 3.32 -14.02 20.63
CA GLN A 297 4.64 -14.60 20.84
C GLN A 297 5.53 -14.42 19.62
N ILE A 298 6.85 -14.36 19.83
CA ILE A 298 7.82 -14.10 18.76
C ILE A 298 7.74 -15.18 17.68
N GLN A 299 7.45 -16.43 18.05
CA GLN A 299 7.23 -17.56 17.13
C GLN A 299 6.05 -17.35 16.16
N HIS A 300 5.10 -16.49 16.50
CA HIS A 300 3.89 -16.22 15.72
C HIS A 300 3.87 -14.78 15.15
N ALA A 301 4.90 -13.98 15.42
CA ALA A 301 4.96 -12.58 15.00
C ALA A 301 4.99 -12.42 13.47
N GLU A 302 5.73 -13.29 12.77
CA GLU A 302 5.75 -13.33 11.30
C GLU A 302 4.35 -13.61 10.75
N THR A 303 3.72 -14.69 11.19
CA THR A 303 2.37 -15.09 10.75
C THR A 303 1.34 -14.01 11.08
N SER A 304 1.38 -13.42 12.28
CA SER A 304 0.50 -12.32 12.68
C SER A 304 0.62 -11.14 11.71
N SER A 305 1.84 -10.77 11.33
CA SER A 305 2.09 -9.68 10.38
C SER A 305 1.59 -10.01 8.97
N ILE A 306 1.80 -11.24 8.49
CA ILE A 306 1.27 -11.69 7.18
C ILE A 306 -0.28 -11.66 7.19
N VAL A 307 -0.91 -12.08 8.29
CA VAL A 307 -2.37 -12.02 8.46
C VAL A 307 -2.87 -10.57 8.46
N MET A 308 -2.12 -9.63 9.03
CA MET A 308 -2.46 -8.19 8.93
C MET A 308 -2.40 -7.68 7.49
N VAL A 309 -1.44 -8.13 6.67
CA VAL A 309 -1.39 -7.83 5.23
C VAL A 309 -2.60 -8.44 4.51
N LEU A 310 -3.01 -9.66 4.86
CA LEU A 310 -4.24 -10.25 4.31
C LEU A 310 -5.46 -9.39 4.61
N PHE A 311 -5.64 -8.95 5.86
CA PHE A 311 -6.73 -8.05 6.25
C PHE A 311 -6.67 -6.70 5.52
N LEU A 312 -5.47 -6.16 5.31
CA LEU A 312 -5.26 -4.97 4.49
C LEU A 312 -5.79 -5.18 3.07
N VAL A 313 -5.41 -6.27 2.40
CA VAL A 313 -5.84 -6.56 1.03
C VAL A 313 -7.34 -6.86 0.95
N VAL A 314 -7.92 -7.51 1.96
CA VAL A 314 -9.38 -7.67 2.09
C VAL A 314 -10.05 -6.30 2.16
N GLY A 315 -9.56 -5.39 3.00
CA GLY A 315 -10.08 -4.03 3.13
C GLY A 315 -9.97 -3.22 1.85
N LEU A 316 -8.85 -3.36 1.12
CA LEU A 316 -8.69 -2.72 -0.18
C LEU A 316 -9.70 -3.26 -1.20
N ALA A 317 -9.87 -4.59 -1.28
CA ALA A 317 -10.80 -5.22 -2.20
C ALA A 317 -12.25 -4.83 -1.91
N SER A 318 -12.69 -4.91 -0.65
CA SER A 318 -14.04 -4.52 -0.25
C SER A 318 -14.29 -3.02 -0.42
N GLY A 319 -13.31 -2.16 -0.07
CA GLY A 319 -13.38 -0.73 -0.32
C GLY A 319 -13.56 -0.38 -1.80
N SER A 320 -12.85 -1.07 -2.69
CA SER A 320 -12.99 -0.87 -4.15
C SER A 320 -14.37 -1.27 -4.69
N VAL A 321 -15.04 -2.25 -4.08
CA VAL A 321 -16.42 -2.61 -4.43
C VAL A 321 -17.40 -1.57 -3.89
N ILE A 322 -17.20 -1.12 -2.64
CA ILE A 322 -18.07 -0.12 -2.01
C ILE A 322 -17.98 1.23 -2.72
N ALA A 323 -16.83 1.55 -3.33
CA ALA A 323 -16.65 2.76 -4.14
C ALA A 323 -17.74 2.94 -5.22
N TRP A 324 -18.26 1.84 -5.77
CA TRP A 324 -19.29 1.87 -6.81
C TRP A 324 -20.62 2.42 -6.31
N PHE A 325 -20.93 2.29 -5.01
CA PHE A 325 -22.18 2.83 -4.45
C PHE A 325 -22.22 4.35 -4.43
N TRP A 326 -21.08 5.03 -4.56
CA TRP A 326 -21.08 6.48 -4.68
C TRP A 326 -21.48 6.97 -6.07
N VAL A 327 -21.32 6.12 -7.09
CA VAL A 327 -21.61 6.43 -8.50
C VAL A 327 -23.08 6.15 -8.86
N ILE A 328 -23.79 5.38 -8.02
CA ILE A 328 -25.22 5.03 -8.17
C ILE A 328 -26.08 6.09 -7.46
#